data_AF-A0A356V771-F1
#
_entry.id   AF-A0A356V771-F1
#
_cell.length_a   1.000
_cell.length_b   1.000
_cell.length_c   1.000
_cell.angle_alpha   90.00
_cell.angle_beta   90.00
_cell.angle_gamma   90.00
#
_symmetry.space_group_name_H-M   'P 1'
#
loop_
_entity.id
_entity.type
_entity.pdbx_description
1 polymer ?
#
loop_
_entity_poly.entity_id
_entity_poly.type
_entity_poly.pdbx_seq_one_letter_code
_entity_poly.pdbx_strand_id
1 'polypeptide(L)'
;KIRPWWGHHYHFHVRLKCPKGSRNCKNQAPPPAGDGCADAQKWVNNILNPPPPDPNAPPPKPRREYVMSDLPAQCRAVLNSR
;
A
#
# COMPACT_ATOMS: atom_id res chain seq x y z
N LYS A 1 -0.78 4.49 -14.06
CA LYS A 1 -1.76 3.87 -13.12
C LYS A 1 -1.26 2.54 -12.56
N ILE A 2 -0.69 1.67 -13.40
CA ILE A 2 -0.02 0.44 -12.95
C ILE A 2 1.14 0.80 -12.02
N ARG A 3 1.31 0.03 -10.95
CA ARG A 3 2.37 0.20 -9.95
C ARG A 3 2.96 -1.19 -9.63
N PRO A 4 4.28 -1.36 -9.66
CA PRO A 4 4.89 -2.63 -9.27
C PRO A 4 4.75 -2.86 -7.76
N TRP A 5 4.51 -4.12 -7.37
CA TRP A 5 4.41 -4.53 -5.97
C TRP A 5 4.70 -6.02 -5.81
N TRP A 6 5.17 -6.43 -4.62
CA TRP A 6 5.46 -7.83 -4.31
C TRP A 6 4.20 -8.71 -4.29
N GLY A 7 4.30 -9.98 -4.70
CA GLY A 7 3.24 -10.99 -4.56
C GLY A 7 2.13 -10.98 -5.63
N HIS A 8 2.16 -10.05 -6.59
CA HIS A 8 1.09 -9.86 -7.58
C HIS A 8 1.34 -10.63 -8.91
N HIS A 9 1.68 -11.91 -8.83
CA HIS A 9 2.01 -12.72 -10.02
C HIS A 9 0.79 -13.18 -10.82
N TYR A 10 -0.34 -13.38 -10.13
CA TYR A 10 -1.53 -14.01 -10.71
C TYR A 10 -2.80 -13.16 -10.58
N HIS A 11 -2.68 -11.95 -10.04
CA HIS A 11 -3.82 -11.08 -9.80
C HIS A 11 -3.41 -9.61 -9.80
N PHE A 12 -4.38 -8.75 -10.04
CA PHE A 12 -4.22 -7.30 -9.93
C PHE A 12 -4.99 -6.80 -8.71
N HIS A 13 -4.35 -5.93 -7.93
CA HIS A 13 -5.03 -5.15 -6.92
C HIS A 13 -5.55 -3.86 -7.56
N VAL A 14 -6.86 -3.80 -7.81
CA VAL A 14 -7.52 -2.61 -8.34
C VAL A 14 -7.96 -1.72 -7.19
N ARG A 15 -7.62 -0.42 -7.25
CA ARG A 15 -8.06 0.59 -6.30
C ARG A 15 -8.90 1.65 -7.00
N LEU A 16 -10.08 1.92 -6.44
CA LEU A 16 -10.99 2.95 -6.93
C LEU A 16 -10.79 4.27 -6.15
N LYS A 17 -11.18 5.38 -6.78
CA LYS A 17 -11.29 6.67 -6.10
C LYS A 17 -12.44 6.64 -5.10
N CYS A 18 -12.36 7.50 -4.09
CA CYS A 18 -13.49 7.75 -3.19
C CYS A 18 -14.74 8.14 -3.98
N PRO A 19 -15.91 7.53 -3.70
CA PRO A 19 -17.16 7.90 -4.36
C PRO A 19 -17.53 9.36 -4.09
N LYS A 20 -18.25 9.97 -5.04
CA LYS A 20 -18.76 11.34 -4.87
C LYS A 20 -19.72 11.38 -3.67
N GLY A 21 -19.51 12.34 -2.77
CA GLY A 21 -20.34 12.52 -1.56
C GLY A 21 -19.87 11.74 -0.33
N SER A 22 -18.90 10.82 -0.45
CA SER A 22 -18.36 10.09 0.71
C SER A 22 -17.38 10.94 1.53
N ARG A 23 -17.91 11.81 2.40
CA ARG A 23 -17.15 12.82 3.19
C ARG A 23 -15.98 12.29 4.01
N ASN A 24 -16.06 11.05 4.50
CA ASN A 24 -15.02 10.45 5.35
C ASN A 24 -14.02 9.57 4.57
N CYS A 25 -14.18 9.44 3.25
CA CYS A 25 -13.26 8.68 2.41
C CYS A 25 -12.04 9.53 2.04
N LYS A 26 -10.84 8.99 2.24
CA LYS A 26 -9.58 9.66 1.89
C LYS A 26 -8.97 9.02 0.65
N ASN A 27 -8.78 9.81 -0.40
CA ASN A 27 -8.03 9.39 -1.58
C ASN A 27 -6.54 9.28 -1.25
N GLN A 28 -5.84 8.44 -2.01
CA GLN A 28 -4.38 8.46 -2.02
C GLN A 28 -3.86 9.58 -2.92
N ALA A 29 -2.58 9.93 -2.74
CA ALA A 29 -1.87 10.79 -3.67
C ALA A 29 -1.88 10.19 -5.09
N PRO A 30 -1.97 11.03 -6.14
CA PRO A 30 -1.89 10.54 -7.51
C PRO A 30 -0.51 9.90 -7.77
N PRO A 31 -0.44 8.88 -8.64
CA PRO A 31 0.85 8.38 -9.12
C PRO A 31 1.67 9.49 -9.82
N PRO A 32 3.00 9.35 -9.89
CA PRO A 32 3.84 10.20 -10.74
C PRO A 32 3.31 10.26 -12.18
N ALA A 33 3.59 11.38 -12.86
CA ALA A 33 3.22 11.56 -14.26
C ALA A 33 3.99 10.59 -15.17
N GLY A 34 3.42 10.29 -16.35
CA GLY A 34 3.98 9.34 -17.31
C GLY A 34 3.40 7.93 -17.18
N ASP A 35 4.01 6.99 -17.91
CA ASP A 35 3.61 5.58 -17.94
C ASP A 35 4.17 4.76 -16.77
N GLY A 36 5.25 5.25 -16.15
CA GLY A 36 5.94 4.64 -15.01
C GLY A 36 6.93 3.53 -15.39
N CYS A 37 7.25 3.35 -16.68
CA CYS A 37 8.13 2.28 -17.14
C CYS A 37 9.57 2.48 -16.64
N ALA A 38 10.12 3.70 -16.73
CA ALA A 38 11.45 4.03 -16.23
C ALA A 38 11.59 3.79 -14.71
N ASP A 39 10.61 4.23 -13.92
CA ASP A 39 10.57 4.03 -12.47
C ASP A 39 10.48 2.53 -12.08
N ALA A 40 9.85 1.73 -12.94
CA ALA A 40 9.67 0.29 -12.73
C ALA A 40 10.92 -0.53 -13.08
N GLN A 41 11.91 0.04 -13.77
CA GLN A 41 13.07 -0.73 -14.25
C GLN A 41 13.82 -1.44 -13.11
N LYS A 42 13.97 -0.79 -11.96
CA LYS A 42 14.59 -1.41 -10.78
C LYS A 42 13.82 -2.62 -10.29
N TRP A 43 12.49 -2.60 -10.35
CA TRP A 43 11.65 -3.75 -9.98
C TRP A 43 11.89 -4.92 -10.94
N VAL A 44 11.90 -4.66 -12.25
CA VAL A 44 12.15 -5.68 -13.28
C VAL A 44 13.51 -6.35 -13.04
N ASN A 45 14.57 -5.55 -12.85
CA ASN A 45 15.92 -6.07 -12.62
C ASN A 45 15.97 -6.94 -11.34
N ASN A 46 15.35 -6.46 -10.27
CA ASN A 46 15.40 -7.11 -8.96
C ASN A 46 14.48 -8.33 -8.82
N ILE A 47 13.46 -8.50 -9.68
CA ILE A 47 12.58 -9.68 -9.68
C ILE A 47 13.37 -10.93 -10.05
N LEU A 48 14.26 -10.83 -11.04
CA LEU A 48 15.09 -11.96 -11.48
C LEU A 48 16.39 -12.07 -10.68
N ASN A 49 16.99 -10.93 -10.33
CA ASN A 49 18.29 -10.86 -9.65
C ASN A 49 18.20 -9.90 -8.46
N PRO A 50 17.58 -10.31 -7.33
CA PRO A 50 17.50 -9.46 -6.16
C PRO A 50 18.91 -9.19 -5.60
N PRO A 51 19.19 -7.95 -5.13
CA PRO A 51 20.45 -7.67 -4.48
C PRO A 51 20.61 -8.51 -3.20
N PRO A 52 21.85 -8.87 -2.80
CA PRO A 52 22.07 -9.59 -1.56
C PRO A 52 21.58 -8.78 -0.35
N PRO A 53 21.17 -9.45 0.74
CA PRO A 53 20.81 -8.76 1.98
C PRO A 53 21.94 -7.85 2.46
N ASP A 54 21.59 -6.65 2.95
CA ASP A 54 22.56 -5.74 3.57
C ASP A 54 22.98 -6.32 4.93
N PRO A 55 24.27 -6.66 5.14
CA PRO A 55 24.75 -7.24 6.39
C PRO A 55 24.67 -6.26 7.57
N ASN A 56 24.56 -4.96 7.31
CA ASN A 56 24.47 -3.92 8.34
C ASN A 56 23.03 -3.38 8.52
N ALA A 57 22.03 -4.03 7.92
CA ALA A 57 20.65 -3.59 8.06
C ALA A 57 20.22 -3.63 9.54
N PRO A 58 19.59 -2.56 10.06
CA PRO A 58 19.09 -2.58 11.43
C PRO A 58 17.98 -3.63 11.57
N PRO A 59 17.79 -4.21 12.77
CA PRO A 59 16.71 -5.15 13.00
C PRO A 59 15.36 -4.49 12.65
N PRO A 60 14.42 -5.24 12.06
CA PRO A 60 13.12 -4.69 11.69
C PRO A 60 12.42 -4.16 12.94
N LYS A 61 11.82 -2.97 12.82
CA LYS A 61 11.02 -2.40 13.90
C LYS A 61 9.87 -3.36 14.22
N PRO A 62 9.62 -3.68 15.50
CA PRO A 62 8.45 -4.47 15.88
C PRO A 62 7.19 -3.86 15.29
N ARG A 63 6.31 -4.70 14.74
CA ARG A 63 5.00 -4.24 14.29
C ARG A 63 4.23 -3.77 15.51
N ARG A 64 3.78 -2.51 15.48
CA ARG A 64 2.83 -2.03 16.49
C ARG A 64 1.51 -2.77 16.33
N GLU A 65 0.86 -3.04 17.44
CA GLU A 65 -0.54 -3.42 17.46
C GLU A 65 -1.42 -2.22 17.19
N TYR A 66 -2.54 -2.44 16.49
CA TYR A 66 -3.54 -1.40 16.27
C TYR A 66 -4.57 -1.46 17.39
N VAL A 67 -4.91 -0.30 17.94
CA VAL A 67 -5.98 -0.15 18.92
C VAL A 67 -7.20 0.54 18.30
N MET A 68 -8.37 0.44 18.95
CA MET A 68 -9.59 1.07 18.44
C MET A 68 -9.52 2.59 18.29
N SER A 69 -8.56 3.26 18.96
CA SER A 69 -8.29 4.69 18.77
C SER A 69 -7.50 5.01 17.49
N ASP A 70 -6.84 4.03 16.86
CA ASP A 70 -6.14 4.20 15.58
C ASP A 70 -7.07 4.19 14.36
N LEU A 71 -8.28 3.63 14.52
CA LEU A 71 -9.24 3.44 13.44
C LEU A 71 -10.13 4.68 13.28
N PRO A 72 -10.74 4.89 12.08
CA PRO A 72 -11.75 5.93 11.91
C PRO A 72 -12.87 5.83 12.94
N ALA A 73 -13.34 6.97 13.47
CA ALA A 73 -14.37 7.01 14.52
C ALA A 73 -15.64 6.21 14.16
N GLN A 74 -15.97 6.13 12.87
CA GLN A 74 -17.10 5.37 12.34
C GLN A 74 -17.01 3.85 12.62
N CYS A 75 -15.81 3.31 12.80
CA CYS A 75 -15.62 1.89 13.12
C CYS A 75 -16.17 1.53 14.51
N ARG A 76 -16.22 2.48 15.46
CA ARG A 76 -16.80 2.25 16.80
C ARG A 76 -18.31 2.02 16.73
N ALA A 77 -19.00 2.71 15.82
CA ALA A 77 -20.44 2.53 15.64
C ALA A 77 -20.78 1.11 15.17
N VAL A 78 -19.97 0.53 14.28
CA VAL A 78 -20.13 -0.87 13.83
C VAL A 78 -19.86 -1.85 14.97
N LEU A 79 -18.85 -1.59 15.81
CA LEU A 79 -18.55 -2.46 16.95
C LEU A 79 -19.70 -2.48 17.98
N ASN A 80 -20.37 -1.34 18.16
CA ASN A 80 -21.43 -1.14 19.14
C ASN A 80 -22.84 -1.43 18.59
N SER A 81 -22.98 -1.90 17.35
CA SER A 81 -24.29 -2.05 16.68
C SER A 81 -25.10 -3.27 17.13
N ARG A 82 -24.91 -3.72 18.37
CA ARG A 82 -25.64 -4.85 18.95
C ARG A 82 -26.89 -4.37 19.69
#